data_AF-A0A6A5XW61-F1
#
_entry.id   AF-A0A6A5XW61-F1
#
_cell.length_a   1.000
_cell.length_b   1.000
_cell.length_c   1.000
_cell.angle_alpha   90.00
_cell.angle_beta   90.00
_cell.angle_gamma   90.00
#
_symmetry.space_group_name_H-M   'P 1'
#
loop_
_entity.id
_entity.type
_entity.pdbx_description
1 polymer ?
#
loop_
_entity_poly.entity_id
_entity_poly.type
_entity_poly.pdbx_seq_one_letter_code
_entity_poly.pdbx_strand_id
1 'polypeptide(L)'
;MAKEKNFNPVQAAKKAEKQKQLKKQKANLQAQRNEKLARRNPVRIQRDIDALKAISESGEIRPHERQRLSELEKDLAAVNKARAALGDKAPQFRERRDDAGERGGRGGRGGGRGGVLGKRSRDGSWKGGDGEESSDTDSDVGDIPMPRDTPPPIPRRHQRKATGEDEAPPEPKKPTLVYEAAPEIRNLRKEAARFVPAAVALKMKQAKGEGGLLEEEEFDKLEREGYLNTGNGTGPQALQSDAELDALIGSADVDAANNIAEKAANAAIEEAQHEMLAAEAAGEITSLETEHKVAERKLRQVEIEEVEDEEY
;
A
#
# COMPACT_ATOMS: atom_id res chain seq x y z
N MET A 1 -20.68 -47.93 -0.95
CA MET A 1 -19.30 -48.43 -1.11
C MET A 1 -18.43 -47.29 -1.60
N ALA A 2 -17.46 -46.85 -0.80
CA ALA A 2 -16.62 -45.72 -1.14
C ALA A 2 -15.74 -46.10 -2.34
N LYS A 3 -15.90 -45.39 -3.47
CA LYS A 3 -15.06 -45.54 -4.66
C LYS A 3 -13.60 -45.38 -4.22
N GLU A 4 -12.83 -46.45 -4.27
CA GLU A 4 -11.41 -46.46 -3.98
C GLU A 4 -10.77 -45.39 -4.87
N LYS A 5 -10.29 -44.32 -4.24
CA LYS A 5 -9.62 -43.24 -4.95
C LYS A 5 -8.43 -43.88 -5.65
N ASN A 6 -8.45 -43.92 -6.98
CA ASN A 6 -7.34 -44.39 -7.81
C ASN A 6 -6.04 -43.73 -7.32
N PHE A 7 -5.29 -44.46 -6.50
CA PHE A 7 -4.08 -43.97 -5.86
C PHE A 7 -2.97 -44.14 -6.88
N ASN A 8 -2.70 -43.08 -7.62
CA ASN A 8 -1.53 -43.07 -8.49
C ASN A 8 -0.27 -42.89 -7.61
N PRO A 9 0.56 -43.93 -7.43
CA PRO A 9 1.70 -43.87 -6.51
C PRO A 9 2.71 -42.79 -6.90
N VAL A 10 2.84 -42.50 -8.20
CA VAL A 10 3.72 -41.44 -8.72
C VAL A 10 3.22 -40.06 -8.31
N GLN A 11 1.90 -39.83 -8.33
CA GLN A 11 1.33 -38.56 -7.88
C GLN A 11 1.43 -38.40 -6.37
N ALA A 12 1.31 -39.49 -5.60
CA ALA A 12 1.51 -39.47 -4.16
C ALA A 12 2.96 -39.11 -3.79
N ALA A 13 3.94 -39.67 -4.50
CA ALA A 13 5.35 -39.32 -4.34
C ALA A 13 5.62 -37.84 -4.63
N LYS A 14 5.14 -37.32 -5.77
CA LYS A 14 5.27 -35.88 -6.13
C LYS A 14 4.60 -34.96 -5.12
N LYS A 15 3.41 -35.33 -4.61
CA LYS A 15 2.72 -34.56 -3.57
C LYS A 15 3.51 -34.57 -2.25
N ALA A 16 4.05 -35.72 -1.86
CA ALA A 16 4.90 -35.82 -0.67
C ALA A 16 6.19 -34.99 -0.81
N GLU A 17 6.83 -34.99 -1.98
CA GLU A 17 7.99 -34.14 -2.27
C GLU A 17 7.63 -32.65 -2.21
N LYS A 18 6.53 -32.24 -2.84
CA LYS A 18 6.04 -30.85 -2.78
C LYS A 18 5.72 -30.43 -1.33
N GLN A 19 5.10 -31.31 -0.54
CA GLN A 19 4.84 -31.05 0.88
C GLN A 19 6.15 -30.91 1.68
N LYS A 20 7.15 -31.77 1.41
CA LYS A 20 8.49 -31.65 2.02
C LYS A 20 9.15 -30.33 1.62
N GLN A 21 9.08 -29.94 0.35
CA GLN A 21 9.59 -28.65 -0.14
C GLN A 21 8.90 -27.47 0.54
N LEU A 22 7.57 -27.49 0.64
CA LEU A 22 6.80 -26.44 1.32
C LEU A 22 7.14 -26.37 2.82
N LYS A 23 7.31 -27.52 3.49
CA LYS A 23 7.76 -27.56 4.89
C LYS A 23 9.15 -26.95 5.05
N LYS A 24 10.09 -27.27 4.15
CA LYS A 24 11.43 -26.66 4.12
C LYS A 24 11.36 -25.14 3.89
N GLN A 25 10.56 -24.69 2.91
CA GLN A 25 10.37 -23.26 2.63
C GLN A 25 9.76 -22.52 3.83
N LYS A 26 8.72 -23.08 4.47
CA LYS A 26 8.11 -22.50 5.67
C LYS A 26 9.10 -22.45 6.84
N ALA A 27 9.89 -23.50 7.04
CA ALA A 27 10.94 -23.53 8.07
C ALA A 27 12.01 -22.47 7.79
N ASN A 28 12.44 -22.30 6.53
CA ASN A 28 13.40 -21.26 6.15
C ASN A 28 12.84 -19.85 6.39
N LEU A 29 11.59 -19.59 6.00
CA LEU A 29 10.94 -18.30 6.26
C LEU A 29 10.79 -18.03 7.76
N GLN A 30 10.46 -19.06 8.55
CA GLN A 30 10.40 -18.94 10.00
C GLN A 30 11.77 -18.67 10.61
N ALA A 31 12.82 -19.35 10.14
CA ALA A 31 14.20 -19.09 10.57
C ALA A 31 14.64 -17.65 10.23
N GLN A 32 14.35 -17.17 9.02
CA GLN A 32 14.62 -15.78 8.63
C GLN A 32 13.85 -14.77 9.50
N ARG A 33 12.59 -15.05 9.84
CA ARG A 33 11.80 -14.21 10.76
C ARG A 33 12.39 -14.21 12.16
N ASN A 34 12.75 -15.39 12.69
CA ASN A 34 13.39 -15.50 14.00
C ASN A 34 14.73 -14.76 14.04
N GLU A 35 15.54 -14.84 12.97
CA GLU A 35 16.80 -14.10 12.88
C GLU A 35 16.57 -12.59 12.86
N LYS A 36 15.62 -12.11 12.06
CA LYS A 36 15.25 -10.69 12.03
C LYS A 36 14.76 -10.19 13.39
N LEU A 37 13.93 -10.98 14.08
CA LEU A 37 13.44 -10.62 15.42
C LEU A 37 14.56 -10.66 16.46
N ALA A 38 15.43 -11.67 16.45
CA ALA A 38 16.52 -11.79 17.40
C ALA A 38 17.56 -10.65 17.28
N ARG A 39 17.72 -10.07 16.08
CA ARG A 39 18.52 -8.86 15.83
C ARG A 39 17.94 -7.59 16.47
N ARG A 40 16.70 -7.59 16.95
CA ARG A 40 16.17 -6.48 17.76
C ARG A 40 16.72 -6.57 19.18
N ASN A 41 16.99 -5.41 19.81
CA ASN A 41 17.55 -5.36 21.16
C ASN A 41 16.44 -5.40 22.24
N PRO A 42 16.30 -6.47 23.02
CA PRO A 42 15.26 -6.60 24.04
C PRO A 42 15.44 -5.61 25.18
N VAL A 43 16.69 -5.27 25.54
CA VAL A 43 16.97 -4.30 26.61
C VAL A 43 16.44 -2.91 26.23
N ARG A 44 16.56 -2.54 24.95
CA ARG A 44 16.02 -1.26 24.46
C ARG A 44 14.49 -1.26 24.50
N ILE A 45 13.85 -2.33 24.05
CA ILE A 45 12.39 -2.47 24.07
C ILE A 45 11.88 -2.42 25.51
N GLN A 46 12.57 -3.09 26.45
CA GLN A 46 12.26 -3.05 27.87
C GLN A 46 12.30 -1.62 28.42
N ARG A 47 13.35 -0.85 28.13
CA ARG A 47 13.44 0.55 28.57
C ARG A 47 12.31 1.42 28.04
N ASP A 48 11.92 1.22 26.78
CA ASP A 48 10.80 1.96 26.18
C ASP A 48 9.47 1.59 26.86
N ILE A 49 9.28 0.31 27.20
CA ILE A 49 8.13 -0.17 27.99
C ILE A 49 8.13 0.46 29.38
N ASP A 50 9.26 0.42 30.08
CA ASP A 50 9.38 0.94 31.44
C ASP A 50 9.16 2.46 31.46
N ALA A 51 9.65 3.18 30.46
CA ALA A 51 9.42 4.61 30.31
C ALA A 51 7.92 4.92 30.09
N LEU A 52 7.24 4.17 29.20
CA LEU A 52 5.80 4.35 28.99
C LEU A 52 5.00 3.95 30.24
N LYS A 53 5.38 2.86 30.93
CA LYS A 53 4.75 2.44 32.18
C LYS A 53 4.91 3.47 33.29
N ALA A 54 6.09 4.06 33.43
CA ALA A 54 6.33 5.17 34.35
C ALA A 54 5.44 6.37 34.02
N ILE A 55 5.23 6.67 32.73
CA ILE A 55 4.29 7.71 32.31
C ILE A 55 2.85 7.34 32.71
N SER A 56 2.39 6.08 32.56
CA SER A 56 1.07 5.66 33.08
C SER A 56 0.93 5.74 34.58
N GLU A 57 2.00 5.46 35.31
CA GLU A 57 1.97 5.52 36.77
C GLU A 57 1.93 6.99 37.23
N SER A 58 2.60 7.89 36.50
CA SER A 58 2.60 9.33 36.80
C SER A 58 1.36 10.08 36.30
N GLY A 59 0.62 9.54 35.33
CA GLY A 59 -0.54 10.20 34.72
C GLY A 59 -1.22 9.39 33.62
N GLU A 60 -2.23 9.96 32.96
CA GLU A 60 -2.95 9.25 31.91
C GLU A 60 -2.17 9.25 30.58
N ILE A 61 -1.78 8.06 30.12
CA ILE A 61 -1.10 7.86 28.81
C ILE A 61 -2.05 8.18 27.65
N ARG A 62 -1.51 8.79 26.58
CA ARG A 62 -2.25 9.08 25.34
C ARG A 62 -2.67 7.79 24.60
N PRO A 63 -3.75 7.77 23.82
CA PRO A 63 -4.20 6.56 23.12
C PRO A 63 -3.13 5.87 22.27
N HIS A 64 -2.32 6.64 21.53
CA HIS A 64 -1.24 6.11 20.70
C HIS A 64 -0.08 5.53 21.52
N GLU A 65 0.20 6.09 22.70
CA GLU A 65 1.22 5.56 23.61
C GLU A 65 0.75 4.25 24.26
N ARG A 66 -0.56 4.09 24.54
CA ARG A 66 -1.14 2.80 24.98
C ARG A 66 -1.02 1.72 23.91
N GLN A 67 -1.30 2.08 22.65
CA GLN A 67 -1.11 1.18 21.51
C GLN A 67 0.37 0.79 21.39
N ARG A 68 1.27 1.77 21.45
CA ARG A 68 2.73 1.54 21.42
C ARG A 68 3.21 0.66 22.56
N LEU A 69 2.70 0.84 23.79
CA LEU A 69 2.99 -0.02 24.92
C LEU A 69 2.60 -1.47 24.59
N SER A 70 1.38 -1.69 24.11
CA SER A 70 0.88 -3.03 23.75
C SER A 70 1.67 -3.69 22.61
N GLU A 71 2.18 -2.90 21.67
CA GLU A 71 3.03 -3.36 20.58
C GLU A 71 4.42 -3.75 21.09
N LEU A 72 5.04 -2.91 21.92
CA LEU A 72 6.36 -3.17 22.50
C LEU A 72 6.34 -4.42 23.40
N GLU A 73 5.28 -4.64 24.17
CA GLU A 73 5.13 -5.85 24.99
C GLU A 73 5.06 -7.12 24.13
N LYS A 74 4.31 -7.08 23.02
CA LYS A 74 4.26 -8.18 22.05
C LYS A 74 5.60 -8.41 21.37
N ASP A 75 6.28 -7.32 21.00
CA ASP A 75 7.60 -7.36 20.36
C ASP A 75 8.65 -7.94 21.29
N LEU A 76 8.67 -7.57 22.58
CA LEU A 76 9.55 -8.17 23.57
C LEU A 76 9.34 -9.69 23.63
N ALA A 77 8.09 -10.12 23.78
CA ALA A 77 7.76 -11.55 23.85
C ALA A 77 8.19 -12.29 22.57
N ALA A 78 7.97 -11.70 21.40
CA ALA A 78 8.39 -12.25 20.12
C ALA A 78 9.93 -12.33 19.99
N VAL A 79 10.66 -11.29 20.41
CA VAL A 79 12.13 -11.24 20.39
C VAL A 79 12.71 -12.27 21.33
N ASN A 80 12.18 -12.42 22.55
CA ASN A 80 12.64 -13.42 23.50
C ASN A 80 12.38 -14.85 22.99
N LYS A 81 11.21 -15.10 22.38
CA LYS A 81 10.90 -16.39 21.75
C LYS A 81 11.82 -16.69 20.57
N ALA A 82 12.08 -15.70 19.71
CA ALA A 82 12.99 -15.84 18.57
C ALA A 82 14.43 -16.09 19.00
N ARG A 83 14.89 -15.43 20.07
CA ARG A 83 16.22 -15.66 20.67
C ARG A 83 16.33 -17.02 21.30
N ALA A 84 15.33 -17.48 22.05
CA ALA A 84 15.30 -18.83 22.60
C ALA A 84 15.35 -19.89 21.48
N ALA A 85 14.65 -19.65 20.36
CA ALA A 85 14.71 -20.54 19.19
C ALA A 85 16.07 -20.54 18.47
N LEU A 86 16.82 -19.44 18.52
CA LEU A 86 18.17 -19.32 17.95
C LEU A 86 19.28 -19.77 18.90
N GLY A 87 19.03 -19.77 20.21
CA GLY A 87 20.00 -20.09 21.25
C GLY A 87 21.26 -19.22 21.15
N ASP A 88 22.42 -19.86 21.12
CA ASP A 88 23.73 -19.19 21.06
C ASP A 88 24.00 -18.42 19.75
N LYS A 89 23.20 -18.67 18.70
CA LYS A 89 23.31 -17.94 17.43
C LYS A 89 22.70 -16.53 17.52
N ALA A 90 21.96 -16.24 18.58
CA ALA A 90 21.36 -14.93 18.76
C ALA A 90 22.44 -13.85 19.01
N PRO A 91 22.33 -12.68 18.34
CA PRO A 91 23.27 -11.59 18.57
C PRO A 91 23.17 -11.09 20.02
N GLN A 92 24.32 -11.04 20.68
CA GLN A 92 24.46 -10.54 22.05
C GLN A 92 24.59 -9.02 22.01
N PHE A 93 23.68 -8.31 22.69
CA PHE A 93 23.74 -6.86 22.81
C PHE A 93 24.46 -6.55 24.10
N ARG A 94 25.67 -6.00 23.99
CA ARG A 94 26.34 -5.41 25.15
C ARG A 94 25.54 -4.18 25.53
N GLU A 95 24.97 -4.21 26.71
CA GLU A 95 24.42 -3.01 27.31
C GLU A 95 25.57 -2.01 27.38
N ARG A 96 25.38 -0.84 26.77
CA ARG A 96 26.36 0.24 26.85
C ARG A 96 26.39 0.60 28.32
N ARG A 97 27.34 0.02 29.06
CA ARG A 97 27.60 0.38 30.45
C ARG A 97 27.78 1.88 30.40
N ASP A 98 26.86 2.61 31.01
CA ASP A 98 26.92 4.05 31.19
C ASP A 98 28.07 4.35 32.16
N ASP A 99 29.29 4.04 31.72
CA ASP A 99 30.58 4.36 32.33
C ASP A 99 30.93 5.82 31.99
N ALA A 100 29.93 6.69 32.14
CA ALA A 100 30.05 8.15 32.05
C ALA A 100 30.06 8.74 33.47
N GLY A 101 30.77 8.07 34.39
CA GLY A 101 30.74 8.40 35.80
C GLY A 101 32.05 8.27 36.58
N GLU A 102 33.12 7.62 36.06
CA GLU A 102 34.32 7.45 36.90
C GLU A 102 35.61 7.06 36.15
N ARG A 103 36.03 7.84 35.14
CA ARG A 103 37.43 7.77 34.68
C ARG A 103 38.04 9.15 34.51
N GLY A 104 38.20 9.81 35.64
CA GLY A 104 39.21 10.86 35.78
C GLY A 104 40.60 10.27 35.60
N GLY A 105 41.38 10.86 34.69
CA GLY A 105 42.83 10.78 34.67
C GLY A 105 43.43 9.64 33.84
N ARG A 106 43.91 9.96 32.64
CA ARG A 106 45.36 10.06 32.33
C ARG A 106 45.57 10.08 30.80
N GLY A 107 45.95 11.26 30.31
CA GLY A 107 46.80 11.50 29.12
C GLY A 107 46.61 10.65 27.86
N GLY A 108 46.09 11.29 26.80
CA GLY A 108 46.19 10.74 25.45
C GLY A 108 45.89 11.80 24.39
N ARG A 109 46.88 12.66 24.11
CA ARG A 109 46.92 13.42 22.86
C ARG A 109 46.89 12.43 21.68
N GLY A 110 46.07 12.72 20.67
CA GLY A 110 46.30 12.28 19.30
C GLY A 110 45.44 11.13 18.80
N GLY A 111 44.73 11.37 17.69
CA GLY A 111 44.01 10.35 16.91
C GLY A 111 42.52 10.36 17.20
N GLY A 112 41.70 11.18 16.54
CA GLY A 112 41.56 11.11 15.08
C GLY A 112 40.99 9.75 14.67
N ARG A 113 39.78 9.39 15.12
CA ARG A 113 38.91 8.33 14.56
C ARG A 113 37.60 8.28 15.36
N GLY A 114 36.49 8.66 14.73
CA GLY A 114 35.15 8.41 15.28
C GLY A 114 34.11 9.52 15.07
N GLY A 115 34.50 10.66 14.51
CA GLY A 115 33.56 11.66 14.03
C GLY A 115 32.84 11.13 12.80
N VAL A 116 31.53 10.97 12.93
CA VAL A 116 30.55 10.65 11.89
C VAL A 116 30.94 11.34 10.59
N LEU A 117 31.29 10.52 9.59
CA LEU A 117 31.62 10.97 8.24
C LEU A 117 30.53 11.90 7.73
N GLY A 118 30.93 13.12 7.35
CA GLY A 118 30.20 13.87 6.32
C GLY A 118 29.45 15.09 6.82
N LYS A 119 30.19 16.19 6.95
CA LYS A 119 29.76 17.57 6.65
C LYS A 119 28.71 18.15 7.59
N ARG A 120 29.19 18.83 8.64
CA ARG A 120 28.79 20.19 9.09
C ARG A 120 29.50 20.48 10.42
N SER A 121 30.65 21.14 10.37
CA SER A 121 31.06 21.94 11.52
C SER A 121 30.14 23.15 11.57
N ARG A 122 29.70 23.51 12.77
CA ARG A 122 28.74 24.61 13.03
C ARG A 122 29.27 25.98 12.56
N ASP A 123 30.55 26.05 12.20
CA ASP A 123 31.25 27.25 11.78
C ASP A 123 31.65 27.00 10.31
N GLY A 124 30.83 27.51 9.39
CA GLY A 124 30.75 27.14 7.98
C GLY A 124 31.97 27.48 7.09
N SER A 125 33.19 27.13 7.49
CA SER A 125 34.38 27.25 6.65
C SER A 125 34.65 25.92 5.95
N TRP A 126 34.17 25.78 4.71
CA TRP A 126 34.56 24.67 3.84
C TRP A 126 35.95 24.99 3.27
N LYS A 127 36.98 24.33 3.79
CA LYS A 127 38.38 24.50 3.39
C LYS A 127 38.74 23.51 2.29
N GLY A 128 39.16 24.03 1.13
CA GLY A 128 40.03 23.34 0.16
C GLY A 128 39.31 22.42 -0.83
N GLY A 129 39.06 22.95 -2.03
CA GLY A 129 38.70 22.22 -3.23
C GLY A 129 39.28 22.96 -4.44
N ASP A 130 40.57 23.24 -4.34
CA ASP A 130 41.45 23.85 -5.32
C ASP A 130 41.60 22.92 -6.54
N GLY A 131 40.82 23.23 -7.57
CA GLY A 131 41.37 23.79 -8.80
C GLY A 131 42.23 22.95 -9.74
N GLU A 132 42.62 21.72 -9.41
CA GLU A 132 43.58 20.98 -10.25
C GLU A 132 43.12 19.53 -10.51
N GLU A 133 42.25 19.32 -11.51
CA GLU A 133 42.18 17.99 -12.13
C GLU A 133 41.60 18.01 -13.57
N SER A 134 42.43 17.50 -14.49
CA SER A 134 42.12 16.95 -15.83
C SER A 134 41.88 17.91 -17.00
N SER A 135 42.97 18.27 -17.69
CA SER A 135 42.98 18.65 -19.11
C SER A 135 43.81 17.62 -19.87
N ASP A 136 43.16 16.69 -20.57
CA ASP A 136 43.80 15.59 -21.34
C ASP A 136 44.45 16.07 -22.67
N THR A 137 44.96 17.30 -22.70
CA THR A 137 45.59 17.90 -23.88
C THR A 137 46.98 18.41 -23.51
N ASP A 138 47.94 18.25 -24.43
CA ASP A 138 49.30 18.76 -24.26
C ASP A 138 49.30 20.27 -23.94
N SER A 139 50.21 20.71 -23.07
CA SER A 139 50.32 22.11 -22.61
C SER A 139 50.36 23.11 -23.76
N ASP A 140 51.01 22.73 -24.86
CA ASP A 140 51.26 23.57 -26.03
C ASP A 140 49.97 23.85 -26.85
N VAL A 141 48.91 23.05 -26.66
CA VAL A 141 47.60 23.25 -27.30
C VAL A 141 46.81 24.37 -26.60
N GLY A 142 47.05 24.60 -25.32
CA GLY A 142 46.38 25.65 -24.53
C GLY A 142 46.85 27.06 -24.86
N ASP A 143 48.06 27.20 -25.41
CA ASP A 143 48.66 28.48 -25.80
C ASP A 143 48.23 28.94 -27.20
N ILE A 144 47.50 28.11 -27.95
CA ILE A 144 46.94 28.50 -29.24
C ILE A 144 45.88 29.58 -28.99
N PRO A 145 46.05 30.80 -29.55
CA PRO A 145 45.12 31.88 -29.31
C PRO A 145 43.74 31.55 -29.89
N MET A 146 42.73 31.59 -29.03
CA MET A 146 41.34 31.32 -29.44
C MET A 146 40.84 32.38 -30.42
N PRO A 147 40.04 32.00 -31.43
CA PRO A 147 39.38 32.97 -32.30
C PRO A 147 38.42 33.84 -31.47
N ARG A 148 38.27 35.11 -31.86
CA ARG A 148 37.58 36.15 -31.07
C ARG A 148 36.10 35.87 -30.73
N ASP A 149 35.50 34.90 -31.39
CA ASP A 149 34.08 34.54 -31.23
C ASP A 149 33.85 33.28 -30.39
N THR A 150 34.82 32.83 -29.59
CA THR A 150 34.58 31.70 -28.67
C THR A 150 33.80 32.19 -27.46
N PRO A 151 32.54 31.73 -27.26
CA PRO A 151 31.74 32.15 -26.12
C PRO A 151 32.42 31.75 -24.80
N PRO A 152 32.16 32.49 -23.69
CA PRO A 152 32.78 32.18 -22.41
C PRO A 152 32.48 30.74 -21.97
N PRO A 153 33.43 30.05 -21.32
CA PRO A 153 33.27 28.66 -20.94
C PRO A 153 32.08 28.49 -19.98
N ILE A 154 31.19 27.55 -20.32
CA ILE A 154 30.00 27.23 -19.53
C ILE A 154 30.46 26.72 -18.15
N PRO A 155 29.95 27.28 -17.03
CA PRO A 155 30.35 26.81 -15.71
C PRO A 155 29.96 25.34 -15.51
N ARG A 156 30.93 24.52 -15.11
CA ARG A 156 30.71 23.11 -14.76
C ARG A 156 29.72 23.03 -13.59
N ARG A 157 28.46 22.64 -13.86
CA ARG A 157 27.55 22.21 -12.80
C ARG A 157 28.16 20.98 -12.15
N HIS A 158 28.54 21.09 -10.88
CA HIS A 158 28.96 19.95 -10.07
C HIS A 158 27.83 18.91 -10.06
N GLN A 159 27.98 17.86 -10.88
CA GLN A 159 27.10 16.72 -10.83
C GLN A 159 27.20 16.11 -9.44
N ARG A 160 26.07 16.02 -8.74
CA ARG A 160 25.97 15.24 -7.51
C ARG A 160 26.20 13.79 -7.91
N LYS A 161 27.36 13.28 -7.48
CA LYS A 161 27.82 11.90 -7.61
C LYS A 161 26.78 10.96 -6.97
N ALA A 162 25.85 10.44 -7.77
CA ALA A 162 25.19 9.18 -7.48
C ALA A 162 26.23 8.09 -7.75
N THR A 163 26.44 7.24 -6.75
CA THR A 163 27.37 6.11 -6.77
C THR A 163 27.06 5.16 -7.94
N GLY A 164 28.12 4.72 -8.61
CA GLY A 164 28.06 4.12 -9.93
C GLY A 164 27.76 2.63 -9.98
N GLU A 165 27.32 2.22 -11.17
CA GLU A 165 27.52 0.91 -11.76
C GLU A 165 27.96 1.17 -13.21
N ASP A 166 28.96 0.42 -13.67
CA ASP A 166 29.68 0.57 -14.93
C ASP A 166 28.76 0.58 -16.17
N GLU A 167 29.02 1.52 -17.09
CA GLU A 167 28.37 1.60 -18.40
C GLU A 167 28.81 0.43 -19.31
N ALA A 168 27.97 -0.60 -19.37
CA ALA A 168 27.88 -1.49 -20.52
C ALA A 168 27.04 -0.83 -21.64
N PRO A 169 27.22 -1.19 -22.93
CA PRO A 169 26.51 -0.57 -24.04
C PRO A 169 24.98 -0.67 -23.89
N PRO A 170 24.20 0.32 -24.35
CA PRO A 170 22.75 0.34 -24.12
C PRO A 170 22.05 -0.80 -24.86
N GLU A 171 21.55 -1.77 -24.10
CA GLU A 171 20.63 -2.80 -24.60
C GLU A 171 19.33 -2.16 -25.12
N PRO A 172 18.71 -2.72 -26.18
CA PRO A 172 17.51 -2.16 -26.78
C PRO A 172 16.38 -2.07 -25.74
N LYS A 173 15.75 -0.89 -25.66
CA LYS A 173 14.65 -0.59 -24.73
C LYS A 173 13.55 -1.64 -24.86
N LYS A 174 13.35 -2.41 -23.81
CA LYS A 174 12.27 -3.40 -23.69
C LYS A 174 10.92 -2.69 -23.85
N PRO A 175 9.93 -3.29 -24.54
CA PRO A 175 8.62 -2.67 -24.72
C PRO A 175 8.00 -2.37 -23.37
N THR A 176 7.65 -1.10 -23.14
CA THR A 176 6.91 -0.65 -21.97
C THR A 176 5.46 -1.10 -22.13
N LEU A 177 5.07 -2.19 -21.46
CA LEU A 177 3.67 -2.52 -21.30
C LEU A 177 3.03 -1.43 -20.43
N VAL A 178 2.19 -0.60 -21.05
CA VAL A 178 1.26 0.26 -20.33
C VAL A 178 0.10 -0.63 -19.92
N TYR A 179 0.04 -0.99 -18.64
CA TYR A 179 -1.09 -1.71 -18.08
C TYR A 179 -2.23 -0.71 -17.88
N GLU A 180 -3.19 -0.69 -18.80
CA GLU A 180 -4.50 -0.10 -18.53
C GLU A 180 -5.21 -0.97 -17.49
N ALA A 181 -5.12 -0.55 -16.22
CA ALA A 181 -5.84 -1.20 -15.15
C ALA A 181 -7.24 -0.57 -15.07
N ALA A 182 -8.21 -1.19 -15.74
CA ALA A 182 -9.61 -0.92 -15.41
C ALA A 182 -9.81 -1.25 -13.90
N PRO A 183 -10.48 -0.38 -13.13
CA PRO A 183 -10.64 -0.60 -11.69
C PRO A 183 -11.43 -1.89 -11.43
N GLU A 184 -10.82 -2.84 -10.72
CA GLU A 184 -11.48 -4.07 -10.30
C GLU A 184 -12.39 -3.77 -9.12
N ILE A 185 -13.68 -3.58 -9.37
CA ILE A 185 -14.68 -3.38 -8.32
C ILE A 185 -14.83 -4.69 -7.54
N ARG A 186 -14.50 -4.63 -6.25
CA ARG A 186 -14.57 -5.79 -5.37
C ARG A 186 -16.01 -6.10 -5.01
N ASN A 187 -16.37 -7.37 -5.20
CA ASN A 187 -17.65 -7.89 -4.73
C ASN A 187 -17.68 -7.94 -3.19
N LEU A 188 -18.09 -6.83 -2.56
CA LEU A 188 -18.10 -6.67 -1.10
C LEU A 188 -18.88 -7.78 -0.38
N ARG A 189 -19.90 -8.38 -1.02
CA ARG A 189 -20.64 -9.53 -0.46
C ARG A 189 -19.79 -10.79 -0.34
N LYS A 190 -18.96 -11.07 -1.36
CA LYS A 190 -18.03 -12.22 -1.35
C LYS A 190 -16.88 -12.00 -0.38
N GLU A 191 -16.49 -10.74 -0.16
CA GLU A 191 -15.49 -10.37 0.84
C GLU A 191 -16.06 -10.41 2.26
N ALA A 192 -17.30 -9.92 2.47
CA ALA A 192 -18.05 -10.02 3.72
C ALA A 192 -18.10 -11.45 4.25
N ALA A 193 -18.31 -12.43 3.37
CA ALA A 193 -18.28 -13.85 3.74
C ALA A 193 -16.92 -14.33 4.31
N ARG A 194 -15.81 -13.64 4.02
CA ARG A 194 -14.48 -13.90 4.59
C ARG A 194 -14.28 -13.29 5.97
N PHE A 195 -15.11 -12.30 6.36
CA PHE A 195 -15.05 -11.66 7.67
C PHE A 195 -15.79 -12.45 8.76
N VAL A 196 -16.58 -13.46 8.39
CA VAL A 196 -17.18 -14.40 9.35
C VAL A 196 -16.09 -15.34 9.89
N PRO A 197 -15.90 -15.44 11.22
CA PRO A 197 -14.95 -16.37 11.80
C PRO A 197 -15.18 -17.80 11.32
N ALA A 198 -14.10 -18.53 11.03
CA ALA A 198 -14.18 -19.88 10.49
C ALA A 198 -15.00 -20.85 11.37
N ALA A 199 -14.98 -20.66 12.69
CA ALA A 199 -15.79 -21.44 13.62
C ALA A 199 -17.30 -21.23 13.39
N VAL A 200 -17.74 -19.97 13.26
CA VAL A 200 -19.14 -19.63 12.96
C VAL A 200 -19.52 -20.13 11.56
N ALA A 201 -18.64 -19.96 10.57
CA ALA A 201 -18.89 -20.46 9.21
C ALA A 201 -19.04 -21.99 9.15
N LEU A 202 -18.29 -22.74 9.96
CA LEU A 202 -18.43 -24.20 10.06
C LEU A 202 -19.76 -24.59 10.73
N LYS A 203 -20.16 -23.90 11.80
CA LYS A 203 -21.44 -24.14 12.46
C LYS A 203 -22.63 -23.76 11.58
N MET A 204 -22.51 -22.68 10.81
CA MET A 204 -23.48 -22.29 9.78
C MET A 204 -23.63 -23.33 8.67
N LYS A 205 -22.54 -24.02 8.29
CA LYS A 205 -22.59 -25.13 7.32
C LYS A 205 -23.23 -26.38 7.94
N GLN A 206 -22.94 -26.69 9.19
CA GLN A 206 -23.57 -27.78 9.93
C GLN A 206 -25.06 -27.55 10.15
N ALA A 207 -25.47 -26.31 10.46
CA ALA A 207 -26.86 -25.88 10.53
C ALA A 207 -27.59 -26.04 9.19
N LYS A 208 -26.89 -25.83 8.06
CA LYS A 208 -27.38 -26.11 6.70
C LYS A 208 -27.37 -27.60 6.32
N GLY A 209 -26.96 -28.49 7.22
CA GLY A 209 -26.92 -29.95 7.02
C GLY A 209 -25.63 -30.47 6.37
N GLU A 210 -24.62 -29.61 6.15
CA GLU A 210 -23.33 -29.99 5.58
C GLU A 210 -22.30 -30.27 6.70
N GLY A 211 -21.96 -31.55 6.89
CA GLY A 211 -20.79 -31.94 7.71
C GLY A 211 -21.06 -32.31 9.17
N GLY A 212 -22.30 -32.64 9.53
CA GLY A 212 -22.69 -33.13 10.86
C GLY A 212 -23.86 -32.34 11.45
N LEU A 213 -24.56 -32.94 12.41
CA LEU A 213 -25.62 -32.26 13.17
C LEU A 213 -24.96 -31.31 14.18
N LEU A 214 -25.44 -30.07 14.21
CA LEU A 214 -25.10 -29.07 15.22
C LEU A 214 -25.93 -29.34 16.48
N GLU A 215 -25.35 -29.15 17.66
CA GLU A 215 -26.09 -29.27 18.93
C GLU A 215 -27.17 -28.17 19.02
N GLU A 216 -28.35 -28.53 19.54
CA GLU A 216 -29.52 -27.64 19.60
C GLU A 216 -29.21 -26.33 20.37
N GLU A 217 -28.41 -26.40 21.44
CA GLU A 217 -27.99 -25.21 22.20
C GLU A 217 -27.05 -24.28 21.41
N GLU A 218 -26.27 -24.81 20.46
CA GLU A 218 -25.39 -24.01 19.62
C GLU A 218 -26.13 -23.40 18.44
N PHE A 219 -27.15 -24.08 17.94
CA PHE A 219 -28.08 -23.56 16.95
C PHE A 219 -28.86 -22.35 17.50
N ASP A 220 -29.43 -22.49 18.70
CA ASP A 220 -30.08 -21.41 19.45
C ASP A 220 -29.18 -20.18 19.62
N LYS A 221 -27.88 -20.38 19.87
CA LYS A 221 -26.91 -19.28 20.01
C LYS A 221 -26.72 -18.56 18.68
N LEU A 222 -26.61 -19.29 17.58
CA LEU A 222 -26.50 -18.70 16.25
C LEU A 222 -27.76 -17.94 15.84
N GLU A 223 -28.94 -18.39 16.26
CA GLU A 223 -30.19 -17.66 16.06
C GLU A 223 -30.24 -16.38 16.91
N ARG A 224 -29.90 -16.46 18.20
CA ARG A 224 -29.83 -15.28 19.09
C ARG A 224 -28.81 -14.24 18.62
N GLU A 225 -27.69 -14.70 18.06
CA GLU A 225 -26.65 -13.86 17.49
C GLU A 225 -27.00 -13.35 16.08
N GLY A 226 -28.12 -13.80 15.50
CA GLY A 226 -28.64 -13.32 14.22
C GLY A 226 -27.93 -13.86 12.98
N TYR A 227 -27.13 -14.92 13.13
CA TYR A 227 -26.46 -15.58 12.01
C TYR A 227 -27.40 -16.47 11.19
N LEU A 228 -28.43 -17.03 11.83
CA LEU A 228 -29.48 -17.81 11.18
C LEU A 228 -30.78 -17.01 11.18
N ASN A 229 -31.34 -16.77 10.00
CA ASN A 229 -32.60 -16.06 9.86
C ASN A 229 -33.71 -17.09 9.62
N THR A 230 -34.49 -17.41 10.65
CA THR A 230 -35.58 -18.41 10.59
C THR A 230 -36.80 -17.96 9.79
N GLY A 231 -36.80 -16.72 9.29
CA GLY A 231 -37.90 -16.13 8.52
C GLY A 231 -37.98 -16.55 7.05
N ASN A 232 -36.91 -17.11 6.47
CA ASN A 232 -36.91 -17.59 5.09
C ASN A 232 -36.71 -19.10 5.07
N GLY A 233 -37.80 -19.81 4.79
CA GLY A 233 -37.89 -21.27 4.81
C GLY A 233 -36.71 -21.96 4.11
N THR A 234 -36.07 -22.85 4.85
CA THR A 234 -35.02 -23.73 4.37
C THR A 234 -35.56 -24.71 3.33
N GLY A 235 -35.30 -24.41 2.06
CA GLY A 235 -35.53 -25.24 0.88
C GLY A 235 -34.69 -24.70 -0.30
N PRO A 236 -34.59 -25.42 -1.43
CA PRO A 236 -33.60 -25.18 -2.51
C PRO A 236 -33.78 -23.87 -3.32
N GLN A 237 -34.44 -22.85 -2.75
CA GLN A 237 -34.64 -21.53 -3.34
C GLN A 237 -33.49 -20.56 -3.09
N ALA A 238 -32.61 -20.80 -2.11
CA ALA A 238 -31.47 -19.90 -1.83
C ALA A 238 -30.44 -19.80 -2.97
N LEU A 239 -30.36 -20.82 -3.85
CA LEU A 239 -29.51 -20.77 -5.05
C LEU A 239 -30.18 -20.05 -6.22
N GLN A 240 -31.52 -19.96 -6.23
CA GLN A 240 -32.27 -19.20 -7.24
C GLN A 240 -32.29 -17.71 -6.88
N SER A 241 -32.40 -17.36 -5.59
CA SER A 241 -32.32 -15.97 -5.15
C SER A 241 -30.96 -15.34 -5.44
N ASP A 242 -29.86 -16.09 -5.32
CA ASP A 242 -28.52 -15.54 -5.64
C ASP A 242 -28.36 -15.24 -7.14
N ALA A 243 -28.94 -16.06 -8.02
CA ALA A 243 -28.90 -15.85 -9.47
C ALA A 243 -29.87 -14.74 -9.93
N GLU A 244 -31.05 -14.66 -9.33
CA GLU A 244 -32.03 -13.60 -9.61
C GLU A 244 -31.58 -12.25 -9.04
N LEU A 245 -30.90 -12.22 -7.88
CA LEU A 245 -30.32 -11.01 -7.31
C LEU A 245 -29.08 -10.53 -8.08
N ASP A 246 -28.23 -11.44 -8.59
CA ASP A 246 -27.12 -11.06 -9.46
C ASP A 246 -27.63 -10.52 -10.82
N ALA A 247 -28.73 -11.07 -11.36
CA ALA A 247 -29.39 -10.53 -12.54
C ALA A 247 -30.07 -9.17 -12.28
N LEU A 248 -30.68 -8.99 -11.10
CA LEU A 248 -31.31 -7.74 -10.68
C LEU A 248 -30.31 -6.62 -10.41
N ILE A 249 -29.11 -6.96 -9.91
CA ILE A 249 -28.02 -5.99 -9.73
C ILE A 249 -27.43 -5.60 -11.08
N GLY A 250 -27.24 -6.57 -11.98
CA GLY A 250 -26.84 -6.30 -13.36
C GLY A 250 -27.85 -5.44 -14.12
N SER A 251 -29.16 -5.60 -13.87
CA SER A 251 -30.18 -4.72 -14.46
C SER A 251 -30.25 -3.36 -13.76
N ALA A 252 -30.08 -3.30 -12.44
CA ALA A 252 -30.06 -2.03 -11.69
C ALA A 252 -28.90 -1.13 -12.09
N ASP A 253 -27.74 -1.68 -12.47
CA ASP A 253 -26.60 -0.91 -12.98
C ASP A 253 -26.89 -0.32 -14.38
N VAL A 254 -27.63 -1.07 -15.23
CA VAL A 254 -28.09 -0.58 -16.54
C VAL A 254 -29.20 0.46 -16.39
N ASP A 255 -30.13 0.25 -15.47
CA ASP A 255 -31.22 1.18 -15.18
C ASP A 255 -30.67 2.46 -14.52
N ALA A 256 -29.66 2.37 -13.65
CA ALA A 256 -28.97 3.53 -13.08
C ALA A 256 -28.24 4.33 -14.16
N ALA A 257 -27.54 3.67 -15.09
CA ALA A 257 -26.89 4.33 -16.22
C ALA A 257 -27.91 5.00 -17.16
N ASN A 258 -29.04 4.34 -17.44
CA ASN A 258 -30.13 4.91 -18.23
C ASN A 258 -30.76 6.12 -17.53
N ASN A 259 -30.97 6.05 -16.21
CA ASN A 259 -31.50 7.17 -15.43
C ASN A 259 -30.53 8.37 -15.37
N ILE A 260 -29.22 8.14 -15.35
CA ILE A 260 -28.21 9.21 -15.40
C ILE A 260 -28.20 9.85 -16.80
N ALA A 261 -28.25 9.04 -17.86
CA ALA A 261 -28.33 9.53 -19.24
C ALA A 261 -29.62 10.34 -19.49
N GLU A 262 -30.77 9.87 -18.98
CA GLU A 262 -32.05 10.60 -19.06
C GLU A 262 -32.02 11.91 -18.27
N LYS A 263 -31.41 11.93 -17.08
CA LYS A 263 -31.25 13.17 -16.29
C LYS A 263 -30.33 14.17 -16.97
N ALA A 264 -29.21 13.71 -17.55
CA ALA A 264 -28.30 14.57 -18.30
C ALA A 264 -28.97 15.13 -19.56
N ALA A 265 -29.75 14.31 -20.28
CA ALA A 265 -30.52 14.76 -21.43
C ALA A 265 -31.59 15.79 -21.04
N ASN A 266 -32.33 15.55 -19.95
CA ASN A 266 -33.34 16.51 -19.46
C ASN A 266 -32.71 17.81 -18.98
N ALA A 267 -31.58 17.76 -18.28
CA ALA A 267 -30.85 18.96 -17.85
C ALA A 267 -30.34 19.78 -19.04
N ALA A 268 -29.80 19.14 -20.07
CA ALA A 268 -29.38 19.82 -21.30
C ALA A 268 -30.57 20.47 -22.03
N ILE A 269 -31.75 19.83 -22.00
CA ILE A 269 -32.98 20.42 -22.57
C ILE A 269 -33.43 21.63 -21.76
N GLU A 270 -33.39 21.58 -20.43
CA GLU A 270 -33.74 22.70 -19.55
C GLU A 270 -32.79 23.88 -19.72
N GLU A 271 -31.48 23.62 -19.82
CA GLU A 271 -30.47 24.65 -20.08
C GLU A 271 -30.69 25.30 -21.45
N ALA A 272 -30.90 24.51 -22.51
CA ALA A 272 -31.21 25.02 -23.84
C ALA A 272 -32.50 25.85 -23.86
N GLN A 273 -33.54 25.45 -23.11
CA GLN A 273 -34.77 26.23 -22.95
C GLN A 273 -34.50 27.57 -22.25
N HIS A 274 -33.71 27.56 -21.19
CA HIS A 274 -33.36 28.78 -20.45
C HIS A 274 -32.53 29.74 -21.31
N GLU A 275 -31.60 29.23 -22.11
CA GLU A 275 -30.83 30.05 -23.05
C GLU A 275 -31.70 30.65 -24.17
N MET A 276 -32.66 29.89 -24.70
CA MET A 276 -33.60 30.38 -25.71
C MET A 276 -34.51 31.49 -25.15
N LEU A 277 -35.00 31.32 -23.91
CA LEU A 277 -35.78 32.36 -23.23
C LEU A 277 -34.95 33.63 -22.96
N ALA A 278 -33.67 33.48 -22.62
CA ALA A 278 -32.76 34.62 -22.46
C ALA A 278 -32.52 35.37 -23.78
N ALA A 279 -32.39 34.65 -24.89
CA ALA A 279 -32.24 35.25 -26.23
C ALA A 279 -33.53 35.95 -26.71
N GLU A 280 -34.70 35.41 -26.35
CA GLU A 280 -35.99 36.08 -26.57
C GLU A 280 -36.10 37.37 -25.76
N ALA A 281 -35.72 37.34 -24.48
CA ALA A 281 -35.71 38.52 -23.60
C ALA A 281 -34.72 39.61 -24.08
N ALA A 282 -33.62 39.21 -24.71
CA ALA A 282 -32.67 40.11 -25.37
C ALA A 282 -33.17 40.66 -26.73
N GLY A 283 -34.31 40.17 -27.23
CA GLY A 283 -34.91 40.59 -28.50
C GLY A 283 -34.23 40.00 -29.74
N GLU A 284 -33.43 38.94 -29.59
CA GLU A 284 -32.72 38.31 -30.71
C GLU A 284 -33.65 37.39 -31.54
N ILE A 285 -34.77 36.97 -30.96
CA ILE A 285 -35.77 36.10 -31.58
C ILE A 285 -36.97 36.98 -31.97
N THR A 286 -37.08 37.29 -33.26
CA THR A 286 -38.15 38.16 -33.80
C THR A 286 -38.96 37.47 -34.90
N SER A 287 -38.40 36.43 -35.51
CA SER A 287 -39.01 35.59 -36.55
C SER A 287 -38.45 34.16 -36.51
N LEU A 288 -39.18 33.22 -37.10
CA LEU A 288 -38.81 31.79 -37.15
C LEU A 288 -37.40 31.55 -37.73
N GLU A 289 -36.94 32.40 -38.67
CA GLU A 289 -35.60 32.30 -39.22
C GLU A 289 -34.51 32.73 -38.24
N THR A 290 -34.79 33.71 -37.38
CA THR A 290 -33.86 34.16 -36.33
C THR A 290 -33.79 33.16 -35.19
N GLU A 291 -34.92 32.54 -34.84
CA GLU A 291 -35.00 31.45 -33.86
C GLU A 291 -34.09 30.28 -34.26
N HIS A 292 -34.19 29.83 -35.51
CA HIS A 292 -33.39 28.73 -36.03
C HIS A 292 -31.88 29.03 -36.00
N LYS A 293 -31.48 30.27 -36.32
CA LYS A 293 -30.07 30.69 -36.30
C LYS A 293 -29.50 30.77 -34.89
N VAL A 294 -30.31 31.17 -33.90
CA VAL A 294 -29.90 31.20 -32.49
C VAL A 294 -29.76 29.78 -31.95
N ALA A 295 -30.73 28.91 -32.21
CA ALA A 295 -30.68 27.49 -31.84
C ALA A 295 -29.46 26.77 -32.43
N GLU A 296 -29.16 26.96 -33.72
CA GLU A 296 -27.98 26.36 -34.37
C GLU A 296 -26.65 26.82 -33.75
N ARG A 297 -26.55 28.07 -33.29
CA ARG A 297 -25.32 28.59 -32.66
C ARG A 297 -25.14 28.00 -31.27
N LYS A 298 -26.21 27.90 -30.49
CA LYS A 298 -26.18 27.38 -29.13
C LYS A 298 -25.89 25.89 -29.09
N LEU A 299 -26.52 25.10 -29.96
CA LEU A 299 -26.23 23.66 -30.10
C LEU A 299 -24.78 23.36 -30.54
N ARG A 300 -24.13 24.30 -31.25
CA ARG A 300 -22.71 24.16 -31.64
C ARG A 300 -21.72 24.52 -30.53
N GLN A 301 -22.16 25.17 -29.47
CA GLN A 301 -21.33 25.63 -28.35
C GLN A 301 -21.40 24.70 -27.12
N VAL A 302 -22.18 23.62 -27.18
CA VAL A 302 -22.25 22.63 -26.09
C VAL A 302 -20.96 21.79 -26.10
N GLU A 303 -19.96 22.25 -25.36
CA GLU A 303 -18.81 21.45 -24.96
C GLU A 303 -19.21 20.68 -23.68
N ILE A 304 -19.05 19.36 -23.70
CA ILE A 304 -19.34 18.52 -22.52
C ILE A 304 -18.19 18.74 -21.53
N GLU A 305 -18.38 19.68 -20.60
CA GLU A 305 -17.50 19.83 -19.45
C GLU A 305 -17.86 18.75 -18.42
N GLU A 306 -16.96 17.80 -18.21
CA GLU A 306 -17.07 16.83 -17.12
C GLU A 306 -16.85 17.58 -15.80
N VAL A 307 -17.95 17.98 -15.14
CA VAL A 307 -17.90 18.55 -13.79
C VAL A 307 -17.61 17.40 -12.84
N GLU A 308 -16.38 17.35 -12.32
CA GLU A 308 -16.02 16.46 -11.21
C GLU A 308 -16.83 16.89 -9.98
N ASP A 309 -17.81 16.08 -9.60
CA ASP A 309 -18.60 16.30 -8.38
C ASP A 309 -17.66 16.33 -7.17
N GLU A 310 -17.51 17.52 -6.57
CA GLU A 310 -16.83 17.71 -5.29
C GLU A 310 -17.57 16.95 -4.17
N GLU A 311 -16.78 16.22 -3.38
CA GLU A 311 -17.15 15.34 -2.26
C GLU A 311 -18.34 15.80 -1.39
N TYR A 312 -19.28 14.88 -1.13
CA TYR A 312 -20.00 14.76 0.15
C TYR A 312 -20.34 13.31 0.51
#